data_AF-A0A1J5T8J0-F1
#
_entry.id   AF-A0A1J5T8J0-F1
#
_cell.length_a   1.000
_cell.length_b   1.000
_cell.length_c   1.000
_cell.angle_alpha   90.00
_cell.angle_beta   90.00
_cell.angle_gamma   90.00
#
_symmetry.space_group_name_H-M   'P 1'
#
loop_
_entity.id
_entity.type
_entity.pdbx_description
1 polymer ?
#
loop_
_entity_poly.entity_id
_entity_poly.type
_entity_poly.pdbx_seq_one_letter_code
_entity_poly.pdbx_strand_id
1 'polypeptide(L)'
;MSKSIQKFIEGIGWKVEDSKWDGNAHLFFVKEPDNLEEKFEELRLALKVATTFGAGRLFPMLRQTGNELILVILPQPSFDYYENRINLYLLLATFFTTTWAGSMWWASYADSSIIDMSWWWLRILVSPQIFFMGFLTFSLPLMLILGAHEMGHYYYAKKHNLDASLPFFLPMPPMIFPFGTMGAFISIREPIPNRKALLDVGASGPIAGLLIAIPVTLLGFWLTELYAVSVPVDSGDSLFLGSSFFFELLFSISENLNPSSGDYLSHPVVLAGWTGFFVTALNLMPAGQLDGGHIARSLLGPKANILSFVVIISLVFMTFYGIPGFGPPYMGWAIYALLIYFLGTYHPPPSEELSPLGSSRIIVGLITGLILFTTFTPSPIFTVDSPFSLDIDSDDNEFYQYSGETNTTSIRILNNGQEEGWENLSLSFDDDIENVTFSLSVNFVNTSSNQLINDTSENFVKYVFYDAETNSTLLNLSSGDSVNLTLLVTTQDNSTFEDTSFVLNIKSRTEDVYTSTFHLYNRDKQ
;
A
#
# COMPACT_ATOMS: atom_id res chain seq x y z
N MET A 1 10.02 6.28 -52.34
CA MET A 1 10.41 6.04 -50.94
C MET A 1 11.33 4.82 -50.80
N SER A 2 10.94 3.61 -51.22
CA SER A 2 11.80 2.40 -51.07
C SER A 2 13.21 2.53 -51.68
N LYS A 3 13.32 2.99 -52.94
CA LYS A 3 14.64 3.17 -53.61
C LYS A 3 15.53 4.26 -52.99
N SER A 4 14.93 5.32 -52.43
CA SER A 4 15.69 6.38 -51.75
C SER A 4 16.19 5.93 -50.39
N ILE A 5 15.37 5.18 -49.66
CA ILE A 5 15.74 4.55 -48.38
C ILE A 5 16.85 3.51 -48.62
N GLN A 6 16.74 2.69 -49.67
CA GLN A 6 17.78 1.72 -50.03
C GLN A 6 19.14 2.39 -50.27
N LYS A 7 19.19 3.46 -51.10
CA LYS A 7 20.43 4.21 -51.33
C LYS A 7 21.01 4.82 -50.06
N PHE A 8 20.16 5.25 -49.13
CA PHE A 8 20.58 5.79 -47.85
C PHE A 8 21.22 4.72 -46.97
N ILE A 9 20.58 3.54 -46.86
CA ILE A 9 21.10 2.38 -46.13
C ILE A 9 22.46 1.94 -46.72
N GLU A 10 22.54 1.81 -48.04
CA GLU A 10 23.79 1.47 -48.75
C GLU A 10 24.89 2.53 -48.55
N GLY A 11 24.51 3.81 -48.49
CA GLY A 11 25.43 4.92 -48.20
C GLY A 11 26.05 4.89 -46.80
N ILE A 12 25.37 4.25 -45.83
CA ILE A 12 25.86 4.03 -44.46
C ILE A 12 26.68 2.72 -44.36
N GLY A 13 26.88 2.01 -45.48
CA GLY A 13 27.76 0.83 -45.54
C GLY A 13 27.06 -0.49 -45.21
N TRP A 14 25.73 -0.55 -45.35
CA TRP A 14 24.94 -1.78 -45.32
C TRP A 14 24.80 -2.37 -46.73
N LYS A 15 24.95 -3.68 -46.89
CA LYS A 15 24.76 -4.36 -48.19
C LYS A 15 23.36 -4.93 -48.28
N VAL A 16 22.52 -4.36 -49.13
CA VAL A 16 21.14 -4.81 -49.38
C VAL A 16 21.16 -5.84 -50.52
N GLU A 17 20.65 -7.04 -50.26
CA GLU A 17 20.53 -8.13 -51.24
C GLU A 17 19.18 -8.10 -51.96
N ASP A 18 18.09 -7.84 -51.22
CA ASP A 18 16.75 -7.71 -51.78
C ASP A 18 15.91 -6.71 -50.96
N SER A 19 14.83 -6.19 -51.55
CA SER A 19 13.90 -5.29 -50.86
C SER A 19 12.46 -5.59 -51.22
N LYS A 20 11.59 -5.62 -50.20
CA LYS A 20 10.16 -5.88 -50.33
C LYS A 20 9.35 -4.82 -49.59
N TRP A 21 8.19 -4.46 -50.13
CA TRP A 21 7.22 -3.59 -49.45
C TRP A 21 6.01 -4.42 -49.02
N ASP A 22 5.69 -4.39 -47.74
CA ASP A 22 4.59 -5.19 -47.15
C ASP A 22 3.31 -4.36 -46.90
N GLY A 23 3.18 -3.19 -47.55
CA GLY A 23 2.05 -2.28 -47.37
C GLY A 23 2.20 -1.32 -46.18
N ASN A 24 2.80 -1.78 -45.07
CA ASN A 24 3.03 -0.98 -43.86
C ASN A 24 4.52 -0.73 -43.56
N ALA A 25 5.41 -1.59 -44.04
CA ALA A 25 6.83 -1.58 -43.70
C ALA A 25 7.72 -1.84 -44.93
N HIS A 26 8.89 -1.19 -44.96
CA HIS A 26 9.94 -1.47 -45.93
C HIS A 26 10.84 -2.58 -45.36
N LEU A 27 10.88 -3.73 -46.02
CA LEU A 27 11.72 -4.88 -45.67
C LEU A 27 12.95 -4.88 -46.56
N PHE A 28 14.14 -4.91 -45.97
CA PHE A 28 15.41 -5.01 -46.68
C PHE A 28 16.16 -6.25 -46.20
N PHE A 29 16.46 -7.17 -47.10
CA PHE A 29 17.31 -8.31 -46.83
C PHE A 29 18.76 -7.84 -46.93
N VAL A 30 19.51 -7.96 -45.84
CA VAL A 30 20.85 -7.37 -45.72
C VAL A 30 21.87 -8.43 -45.31
N LYS A 31 23.12 -8.26 -45.76
CA LYS A 31 24.22 -9.09 -45.29
C LYS A 31 24.68 -8.64 -43.90
N GLU A 32 24.92 -9.58 -43.01
CA GLU A 32 25.41 -9.32 -41.65
C GLU A 32 26.76 -8.56 -41.66
N PRO A 33 26.87 -7.40 -41.00
CA PRO A 33 28.12 -6.67 -40.89
C PRO A 33 29.00 -7.19 -39.74
N ASP A 34 30.33 -7.03 -39.85
CA ASP A 34 31.29 -7.48 -38.82
C ASP A 34 31.07 -6.84 -37.42
N ASN A 35 30.61 -5.59 -37.35
CA ASN A 35 30.25 -4.89 -36.11
C ASN A 35 28.78 -4.45 -36.14
N LEU A 36 27.88 -5.44 -36.08
CA LEU A 36 26.43 -5.27 -36.26
C LEU A 36 25.82 -4.23 -35.30
N GLU A 37 26.21 -4.24 -34.03
CA GLU A 37 25.66 -3.34 -33.01
C GLU A 37 25.96 -1.87 -33.31
N GLU A 38 27.23 -1.54 -33.57
CA GLU A 38 27.68 -0.17 -33.81
C GLU A 38 27.09 0.37 -35.12
N LYS A 39 27.11 -0.43 -36.18
CA LYS A 39 26.50 -0.05 -37.48
C LYS A 39 24.98 0.10 -37.41
N PHE A 40 24.31 -0.66 -36.56
CA PHE A 40 22.87 -0.53 -36.37
C PHE A 40 22.53 0.76 -35.63
N GLU A 41 23.32 1.12 -34.61
CA GLU A 41 23.13 2.38 -33.89
C GLU A 41 23.42 3.60 -34.78
N GLU A 42 24.47 3.56 -35.60
CA GLU A 42 24.74 4.59 -36.61
C GLU A 42 23.56 4.77 -37.57
N LEU A 43 23.02 3.66 -38.09
CA LEU A 43 21.85 3.67 -38.97
C LEU A 43 20.62 4.27 -38.27
N ARG A 44 20.37 3.89 -37.01
CA ARG A 44 19.25 4.40 -36.21
C ARG A 44 19.35 5.91 -36.01
N LEU A 45 20.52 6.39 -35.59
CA LEU A 45 20.76 7.82 -35.37
C LEU A 45 20.66 8.62 -36.68
N ALA A 46 21.17 8.06 -37.79
CA ALA A 46 21.06 8.68 -39.10
C ALA A 46 19.61 8.78 -39.56
N LEU A 47 18.80 7.72 -39.38
CA LEU A 47 17.36 7.72 -39.69
C LEU A 47 16.55 8.67 -38.79
N LYS A 48 16.96 8.82 -37.52
CA LYS A 48 16.32 9.75 -36.57
C LYS A 48 16.47 11.22 -36.98
N VAL A 49 17.61 11.58 -37.58
CA VAL A 49 17.90 12.96 -38.06
C VAL A 49 17.40 13.19 -39.49
N ALA A 50 17.27 12.13 -40.30
CA ALA A 50 16.90 12.23 -41.71
C ALA A 50 15.45 12.73 -41.89
N THR A 51 15.29 14.01 -42.18
CA THR A 51 14.01 14.65 -42.57
C THR A 51 13.70 14.49 -44.07
N THR A 52 14.60 13.85 -44.82
CA THR A 52 14.62 13.79 -46.29
C THR A 52 13.53 12.92 -46.92
N PHE A 53 12.83 12.09 -46.15
CA PHE A 53 11.94 11.07 -46.71
C PHE A 53 10.46 11.48 -46.81
N GLY A 54 10.06 12.68 -46.35
CA GLY A 54 8.69 13.21 -46.50
C GLY A 54 7.59 12.48 -45.73
N ALA A 55 7.85 11.27 -45.23
CA ALA A 55 7.15 10.66 -44.11
C ALA A 55 7.72 11.23 -42.80
N GLY A 56 7.01 11.07 -41.68
CA GLY A 56 7.53 11.37 -40.34
C GLY A 56 8.83 10.62 -40.03
N ARG A 57 9.32 10.73 -38.79
CA ARG A 57 10.54 10.01 -38.36
C ARG A 57 10.46 8.54 -38.73
N LEU A 58 11.54 7.96 -39.25
CA LEU A 58 11.63 6.54 -39.59
C LEU A 58 12.42 5.82 -38.50
N PHE A 59 12.03 4.59 -38.16
CA PHE A 59 12.80 3.76 -37.23
C PHE A 59 13.15 2.40 -37.84
N PRO A 60 14.40 1.93 -37.68
CA PRO A 60 14.82 0.60 -38.11
C PRO A 60 14.58 -0.45 -37.02
N MET A 61 14.26 -1.67 -37.44
CA MET A 61 14.23 -2.88 -36.62
C MET A 61 14.97 -3.99 -37.35
N LEU A 62 15.80 -4.74 -36.63
CA LEU A 62 16.58 -5.86 -37.14
C LEU A 62 15.97 -7.18 -36.67
N ARG A 63 15.72 -8.10 -37.60
CA ARG A 63 15.19 -9.43 -37.34
C ARG A 63 16.00 -10.47 -38.11
N GLN A 64 16.14 -11.66 -37.55
CA GLN A 64 16.78 -12.78 -38.23
C GLN A 64 15.77 -13.90 -38.42
N THR A 65 15.62 -14.40 -39.65
CA THR A 65 14.75 -15.54 -39.98
C THR A 65 15.59 -16.58 -40.69
N GLY A 66 15.90 -17.69 -40.01
CA GLY A 66 16.85 -18.68 -40.53
C GLY A 66 18.26 -18.07 -40.69
N ASN A 67 18.79 -18.05 -41.91
CA ASN A 67 20.09 -17.47 -42.23
C ASN A 67 20.01 -16.05 -42.81
N GLU A 68 18.81 -15.48 -42.95
CA GLU A 68 18.60 -14.16 -43.55
C GLU A 68 18.41 -13.09 -42.48
N LEU A 69 19.14 -11.97 -42.63
CA LEU A 69 19.02 -10.80 -41.78
C LEU A 69 18.11 -9.78 -42.49
N ILE A 70 17.01 -9.42 -41.82
CA ILE A 70 15.96 -8.55 -42.36
C ILE A 70 15.98 -7.25 -41.56
N LEU A 71 16.23 -6.15 -42.26
CA LEU A 71 16.11 -4.80 -41.77
C LEU A 71 14.73 -4.25 -42.15
N VAL A 72 13.88 -4.08 -41.14
CA VAL A 72 12.52 -3.57 -41.25
C VAL A 72 12.53 -2.07 -40.93
N ILE A 73 12.08 -1.23 -41.85
CA ILE A 73 11.95 0.21 -41.62
C ILE A 73 10.48 0.59 -41.60
N LEU A 74 10.09 1.23 -40.51
CA LEU A 74 8.72 1.60 -40.19
C LEU A 74 8.61 3.12 -40.02
N PRO A 75 7.49 3.73 -40.47
CA PRO A 75 7.18 5.11 -40.12
C PRO A 75 6.82 5.19 -38.63
N GLN A 76 7.45 6.12 -37.91
CA GLN A 76 7.11 6.46 -36.54
C GLN A 76 5.93 7.45 -36.55
N PRO A 77 4.83 7.16 -35.84
CA PRO A 77 3.78 8.15 -35.64
C PRO A 77 4.37 9.35 -34.89
N SER A 78 4.09 10.57 -35.36
CA SER A 78 4.40 11.79 -34.63
C SER A 78 3.43 11.92 -33.47
N PHE A 79 3.90 11.77 -32.23
CA PHE A 79 3.09 12.12 -31.07
C PHE A 79 3.10 13.65 -30.91
N ASP A 80 1.94 14.28 -31.12
CA ASP A 80 1.77 15.70 -30.86
C ASP A 80 2.00 15.98 -29.36
N TYR A 81 2.88 16.93 -29.10
CA TYR A 81 3.33 17.31 -27.77
C TYR A 81 2.23 18.12 -27.09
N TYR A 82 1.29 17.47 -26.39
CA TYR A 82 0.41 18.20 -25.48
C TYR A 82 1.26 18.82 -24.35
N GLU A 83 1.11 20.14 -24.21
CA GLU A 83 1.76 21.13 -23.36
C GLU A 83 2.74 20.65 -22.27
N ASN A 84 3.95 21.24 -22.30
CA ASN A 84 5.03 21.15 -21.31
C ASN A 84 4.63 21.39 -19.84
N ARG A 85 3.37 21.78 -19.57
CA ARG A 85 2.85 22.10 -18.23
C ARG A 85 2.08 20.97 -17.57
N ILE A 86 1.64 19.95 -18.31
CA ILE A 86 0.88 18.82 -17.74
C ILE A 86 1.71 18.12 -16.65
N ASN A 87 2.99 17.86 -16.92
CA ASN A 87 3.90 17.22 -15.96
C ASN A 87 4.03 18.06 -14.67
N LEU A 88 4.01 19.39 -14.79
CA LEU A 88 4.06 20.30 -13.65
C LEU A 88 2.75 20.28 -12.86
N TYR A 89 1.59 20.33 -13.53
CA TYR A 89 0.29 20.24 -12.85
C TYR A 89 0.12 18.91 -12.12
N LEU A 90 0.54 17.81 -12.76
CA LEU A 90 0.54 16.48 -12.16
C LEU A 90 1.50 16.41 -10.97
N LEU A 91 2.72 16.95 -11.08
CA LEU A 91 3.66 17.01 -9.97
C LEU A 91 3.08 17.77 -8.77
N LEU A 92 2.47 18.93 -8.99
CA LEU A 92 1.86 19.72 -7.93
C LEU A 92 0.65 19.00 -7.32
N ALA A 93 -0.17 18.35 -8.14
CA ALA A 93 -1.29 17.55 -7.67
C ALA A 93 -0.80 16.36 -6.83
N THR A 94 0.28 15.68 -7.24
CA THR A 94 0.85 14.57 -6.47
C THR A 94 1.41 15.05 -5.15
N PHE A 95 2.16 16.16 -5.12
CA PHE A 95 2.60 16.76 -3.86
C PHE A 95 1.44 17.06 -2.92
N PHE A 96 0.32 17.56 -3.46
CA PHE A 96 -0.87 17.82 -2.65
C PHE A 96 -1.46 16.51 -2.09
N THR A 97 -1.66 15.49 -2.91
CA THR A 97 -2.28 14.22 -2.46
C THR A 97 -1.36 13.42 -1.53
N THR A 98 -0.05 13.42 -1.76
CA THR A 98 0.93 12.78 -0.86
C THR A 98 1.08 13.54 0.45
N THR A 99 0.99 14.88 0.42
CA THR A 99 0.96 15.68 1.66
C THR A 99 -0.30 15.40 2.46
N TRP A 100 -1.45 15.32 1.79
CA TRP A 100 -2.70 14.97 2.44
C TRP A 100 -2.63 13.59 3.09
N ALA A 101 -2.12 12.57 2.39
CA ALA A 101 -1.85 11.25 2.95
C ALA A 101 -0.90 11.33 4.16
N GLY A 102 0.25 11.99 4.01
CA GLY A 102 1.24 12.19 5.08
C GLY A 102 0.66 12.89 6.31
N SER A 103 -0.30 13.78 6.10
CA SER A 103 -0.98 14.49 7.19
C SER A 103 -1.90 13.56 7.98
N MET A 104 -2.53 12.57 7.33
CA MET A 104 -3.30 11.52 8.02
C MET A 104 -2.38 10.64 8.87
N TRP A 105 -1.24 10.22 8.32
CA TRP A 105 -0.25 9.43 9.05
C TRP A 105 0.35 10.20 10.23
N TRP A 106 0.67 11.49 10.03
CA TRP A 106 1.15 12.34 11.11
C TRP A 106 0.10 12.58 12.19
N ALA A 107 -1.17 12.81 11.80
CA ALA A 107 -2.27 12.98 12.76
C ALA A 107 -2.45 11.74 13.64
N SER A 108 -2.30 10.54 13.05
CA SER A 108 -2.37 9.27 13.77
C SER A 108 -1.16 9.06 14.68
N TYR A 109 0.02 9.53 14.28
CA TYR A 109 1.25 9.42 15.06
C TYR A 109 1.33 10.41 16.24
N ALA A 110 0.89 11.65 16.04
CA ALA A 110 1.02 12.74 17.02
C ALA A 110 -0.22 12.90 17.93
N ASP A 111 -1.08 11.89 17.97
CA ASP A 111 -2.29 11.80 18.79
C ASP A 111 -3.14 13.09 18.76
N SER A 112 -3.69 13.40 17.58
CA SER A 112 -4.57 14.55 17.44
C SER A 112 -6.05 14.14 17.61
N SER A 113 -6.73 14.76 18.59
CA SER A 113 -8.19 14.68 18.81
C SER A 113 -9.07 15.03 17.60
N ILE A 114 -8.45 15.43 16.49
CA ILE A 114 -9.09 15.68 15.21
C ILE A 114 -9.58 14.38 14.57
N ILE A 115 -8.95 13.24 14.86
CA ILE A 115 -9.30 11.94 14.26
C ILE A 115 -10.66 11.43 14.78
N ASP A 116 -10.98 11.70 16.05
CA ASP A 116 -12.25 11.32 16.67
C ASP A 116 -13.44 12.16 16.18
N MET A 117 -13.18 13.23 15.42
CA MET A 117 -14.20 14.15 14.95
C MET A 117 -14.80 13.73 13.61
N SER A 118 -16.08 14.04 13.41
CA SER A 118 -16.70 13.90 12.09
C SER A 118 -15.97 14.74 11.04
N TRP A 119 -15.78 14.16 9.84
CA TRP A 119 -15.08 14.78 8.71
C TRP A 119 -13.60 15.10 8.99
N TRP A 120 -12.94 14.32 9.86
CA TRP A 120 -11.52 14.44 10.20
C TRP A 120 -10.61 14.59 8.96
N TRP A 121 -10.88 13.82 7.91
CA TRP A 121 -10.10 13.82 6.65
C TRP A 121 -10.09 15.18 5.92
N LEU A 122 -11.17 15.97 6.01
CA LEU A 122 -11.20 17.35 5.51
C LEU A 122 -10.58 18.33 6.51
N ARG A 123 -10.80 18.12 7.81
CA ARG A 123 -10.28 19.01 8.87
C ARG A 123 -8.77 19.04 8.90
N ILE A 124 -8.12 17.91 8.61
CA ILE A 124 -6.67 17.80 8.47
C ILE A 124 -6.10 18.75 7.39
N LEU A 125 -6.86 19.05 6.33
CA LEU A 125 -6.43 19.99 5.29
C LEU A 125 -6.43 21.45 5.79
N VAL A 126 -7.19 21.75 6.84
CA VAL A 126 -7.36 23.10 7.38
C VAL A 126 -6.38 23.36 8.52
N SER A 127 -5.75 22.33 9.10
CA SER A 127 -4.75 22.47 10.17
C SER A 127 -3.33 22.68 9.59
N PRO A 128 -2.77 23.91 9.63
CA PRO A 128 -1.52 24.20 8.92
C PRO A 128 -0.31 23.42 9.45
N GLN A 129 -0.30 23.14 10.75
CA GLN A 129 0.80 22.42 11.41
C GLN A 129 0.85 20.94 11.02
N ILE A 130 -0.29 20.24 11.04
CA ILE A 130 -0.38 18.83 10.65
C ILE A 130 -0.07 18.70 9.16
N PHE A 131 -0.60 19.60 8.34
CA PHE A 131 -0.33 19.62 6.91
C PHE A 131 1.16 19.81 6.60
N PHE A 132 1.82 20.74 7.30
CA PHE A 132 3.26 20.95 7.15
C PHE A 132 4.09 19.76 7.61
N MET A 133 3.73 19.12 8.73
CA MET A 133 4.43 17.92 9.21
C MET A 133 4.20 16.73 8.28
N GLY A 134 3.00 16.55 7.73
CA GLY A 134 2.73 15.54 6.72
C GLY A 134 3.55 15.73 5.44
N PHE A 135 3.75 16.99 5.04
CA PHE A 135 4.63 17.33 3.92
C PHE A 135 6.09 16.93 4.23
N LEU A 136 6.60 17.36 5.38
CA LEU A 136 8.01 17.19 5.73
C LEU A 136 8.39 15.75 6.04
N THR A 137 7.54 15.02 6.77
CA THR A 137 7.85 13.69 7.30
C THR A 137 7.49 12.56 6.35
N PHE A 138 6.55 12.76 5.42
CA PHE A 138 6.13 11.71 4.49
C PHE A 138 6.23 12.13 3.02
N SER A 139 5.57 13.23 2.62
CA SER A 139 5.50 13.63 1.21
C SER A 139 6.87 13.93 0.59
N LEU A 140 7.70 14.72 1.28
CA LEU A 140 9.00 15.12 0.76
C LEU A 140 9.94 13.92 0.61
N PRO A 141 10.11 13.05 1.62
CA PRO A 141 10.90 11.83 1.47
C PRO A 141 10.38 10.90 0.36
N LEU A 142 9.07 10.66 0.30
CA LEU A 142 8.47 9.79 -0.73
C LEU A 142 8.68 10.35 -2.15
N MET A 143 8.44 11.64 -2.36
CA MET A 143 8.64 12.29 -3.65
C MET A 143 10.12 12.32 -4.07
N LEU A 144 11.04 12.37 -3.10
CA LEU A 144 12.47 12.30 -3.37
C LEU A 144 12.87 10.89 -3.85
N ILE A 145 12.29 9.84 -3.26
CA ILE A 145 12.49 8.44 -3.70
C ILE A 145 11.93 8.23 -5.11
N LEU A 146 10.65 8.55 -5.33
CA LEU A 146 9.98 8.38 -6.63
C LEU A 146 10.63 9.26 -7.72
N GLY A 147 11.00 10.49 -7.38
CA GLY A 147 11.69 11.39 -8.28
C GLY A 147 13.07 10.86 -8.68
N ALA A 148 13.84 10.32 -7.72
CA ALA A 148 15.14 9.71 -8.02
C ALA A 148 14.99 8.45 -8.90
N HIS A 149 13.97 7.63 -8.66
CA HIS A 149 13.62 6.47 -9.49
C HIS A 149 13.42 6.87 -10.95
N GLU A 150 12.49 7.79 -11.22
CA GLU A 150 12.20 8.22 -12.59
C GLU A 150 13.36 8.96 -13.26
N MET A 151 14.14 9.72 -12.47
CA MET A 151 15.34 10.37 -12.98
C MET A 151 16.44 9.36 -13.36
N GLY A 152 16.50 8.21 -12.70
CA GLY A 152 17.35 7.08 -13.08
C GLY A 152 17.03 6.61 -14.50
N HIS A 153 15.76 6.32 -14.76
CA HIS A 153 15.28 5.95 -16.09
C HIS A 153 15.57 7.04 -17.12
N TYR A 154 15.25 8.30 -16.80
CA TYR A 154 15.47 9.44 -17.70
C TYR A 154 16.94 9.60 -18.10
N TYR A 155 17.85 9.49 -17.12
CA TYR A 155 19.29 9.59 -17.37
C TYR A 155 19.78 8.50 -18.32
N TYR A 156 19.41 7.24 -18.09
CA TYR A 156 19.83 6.13 -18.97
C TYR A 156 19.13 6.14 -20.33
N ALA A 157 17.88 6.60 -20.39
CA ALA A 157 17.21 6.84 -21.67
C ALA A 157 17.98 7.87 -22.50
N LYS A 158 18.36 9.01 -21.92
CA LYS A 158 19.18 10.02 -22.61
C LYS A 158 20.57 9.49 -22.99
N LYS A 159 21.21 8.71 -22.12
CA LYS A 159 22.50 8.08 -22.41
C LYS A 159 22.46 7.15 -23.63
N HIS A 160 21.33 6.48 -23.86
CA HIS A 160 21.09 5.61 -25.03
C HIS A 160 20.42 6.35 -26.21
N ASN A 161 20.51 7.69 -26.23
CA ASN A 161 19.92 8.55 -27.25
C ASN A 161 18.41 8.32 -27.47
N LEU A 162 17.70 7.97 -26.39
CA LEU A 162 16.26 7.78 -26.40
C LEU A 162 15.50 9.09 -26.15
N ASP A 163 14.39 9.28 -26.87
CA ASP A 163 13.44 10.35 -26.64
C ASP A 163 12.50 10.00 -25.48
N ALA A 164 12.90 10.38 -24.27
CA ALA A 164 12.09 10.27 -23.06
C ALA A 164 11.41 11.60 -22.68
N SER A 165 10.21 11.52 -22.11
CA SER A 165 9.54 12.64 -21.45
C SER A 165 10.15 12.94 -20.08
N LEU A 166 9.82 14.10 -19.52
CA LEU A 166 9.93 14.30 -18.08
C LEU A 166 8.93 13.38 -17.35
N PRO A 167 9.14 13.08 -16.05
CA PRO A 167 8.28 12.18 -15.30
C PRO A 167 6.84 12.70 -15.19
N PHE A 168 5.88 11.80 -15.33
CA PHE A 168 4.47 12.02 -15.04
C PHE A 168 4.17 11.41 -13.67
N PHE A 169 3.93 12.26 -12.67
CA PHE A 169 3.51 11.81 -11.35
C PHE A 169 2.00 11.57 -11.34
N LEU A 170 1.54 10.46 -10.75
CA LEU A 170 0.14 10.06 -10.77
C LEU A 170 -0.50 10.30 -9.40
N PRO A 171 -1.16 11.45 -9.17
CA PRO A 171 -1.82 11.73 -7.90
C PRO A 171 -2.97 10.75 -7.68
N MET A 172 -3.09 10.23 -6.47
CA MET A 172 -4.27 9.52 -6.02
C MET A 172 -4.69 9.98 -4.64
N PRO A 173 -5.99 10.25 -4.41
CA PRO A 173 -6.47 10.60 -3.08
C PRO A 173 -6.16 9.48 -2.06
N PRO A 174 -5.79 9.84 -0.82
CA PRO A 174 -5.48 8.87 0.24
C PRO A 174 -6.61 7.88 0.53
N MET A 175 -7.87 8.28 0.27
CA MET A 175 -9.05 7.42 0.41
C MET A 175 -9.08 6.22 -0.54
N ILE A 176 -8.42 6.33 -1.70
CA ILE A 176 -8.34 5.25 -2.69
C ILE A 176 -7.03 4.50 -2.52
N PHE A 177 -5.94 5.23 -2.31
CA PHE A 177 -4.62 4.64 -2.15
C PHE A 177 -3.85 5.34 -1.02
N PRO A 178 -3.48 4.62 0.05
CA PRO A 178 -3.07 5.20 1.34
C PRO A 178 -1.79 6.05 1.29
N PHE A 179 -0.99 5.91 0.24
CA PHE A 179 0.27 6.66 0.07
C PHE A 179 0.10 7.98 -0.69
N GLY A 180 -1.11 8.28 -1.20
CA GLY A 180 -1.39 9.53 -1.90
C GLY A 180 -0.86 9.61 -3.34
N THR A 181 -0.35 8.51 -3.91
CA THR A 181 0.20 8.47 -5.28
C THR A 181 0.22 7.04 -5.83
N MET A 182 -0.05 6.86 -7.12
CA MET A 182 0.19 5.58 -7.82
C MET A 182 1.64 5.41 -8.27
N GLY A 183 2.49 6.39 -7.96
CA GLY A 183 3.88 6.44 -8.41
C GLY A 183 4.06 7.48 -9.51
N ALA A 184 5.06 7.25 -10.33
CA ALA A 184 5.37 8.08 -11.48
C ALA A 184 5.83 7.18 -12.63
N PHE A 185 5.85 7.72 -13.84
CA PHE A 185 6.44 7.03 -14.98
C PHE A 185 7.01 8.03 -15.99
N ILE A 186 8.05 7.61 -16.71
CA ILE A 186 8.49 8.28 -17.94
C ILE A 186 7.88 7.62 -19.18
N SER A 187 7.55 8.43 -20.19
CA SER A 187 7.15 7.92 -21.49
C SER A 187 8.37 7.86 -22.41
N ILE A 188 8.78 6.65 -22.78
CA ILE A 188 9.78 6.41 -23.83
C ILE A 188 9.05 6.39 -25.17
N ARG A 189 9.38 7.34 -26.04
CA ARG A 189 8.58 7.65 -27.25
C ARG A 189 9.06 6.96 -28.52
N GLU A 190 10.11 6.15 -28.40
CA GLU A 190 10.67 5.41 -29.51
C GLU A 190 11.08 4.00 -29.06
N PRO A 191 11.13 3.03 -30.00
CA PRO A 191 11.54 1.67 -29.67
C PRO A 191 12.96 1.62 -29.10
N ILE A 192 13.15 0.84 -28.04
CA ILE A 192 14.45 0.67 -27.39
C ILE A 192 15.41 -0.03 -28.36
N PRO A 193 16.66 0.47 -28.53
CA PRO A 193 17.54 0.05 -29.62
C PRO A 193 17.98 -1.40 -29.50
N ASN A 194 18.43 -1.83 -28.33
CA ASN A 194 19.00 -3.15 -28.11
C ASN A 194 18.70 -3.68 -26.71
N ARG A 195 19.00 -4.96 -26.47
CA ARG A 195 18.83 -5.62 -25.16
C ARG A 195 19.62 -4.93 -24.05
N LYS A 196 20.77 -4.32 -24.37
CA LYS A 196 21.63 -3.61 -23.42
C LYS A 196 20.97 -2.35 -22.89
N ALA A 197 20.45 -1.50 -23.78
CA ALA A 197 19.70 -0.31 -23.42
C ALA A 197 18.42 -0.67 -22.65
N LEU A 198 17.75 -1.77 -23.03
CA LEU A 198 16.56 -2.26 -22.33
C LEU A 198 16.87 -2.62 -20.87
N LEU A 199 17.97 -3.35 -20.62
CA LEU A 199 18.41 -3.69 -19.28
C LEU A 199 18.83 -2.44 -18.49
N ASP A 200 19.67 -1.61 -19.10
CA ASP A 200 20.23 -0.42 -18.44
C ASP A 200 19.11 0.56 -18.02
N VAL A 201 18.14 0.81 -18.90
CA VAL A 201 16.99 1.67 -18.60
C VAL A 201 16.12 1.03 -17.52
N GLY A 202 15.73 -0.24 -17.65
CA GLY A 202 14.88 -0.92 -16.66
C GLY A 202 15.51 -1.03 -15.26
N ALA A 203 16.81 -1.28 -15.17
CA ALA A 203 17.50 -1.42 -13.88
C ALA A 203 17.76 -0.07 -13.17
N SER A 204 17.96 0.99 -13.94
CA SER A 204 18.44 2.28 -13.40
C SER A 204 17.50 2.96 -12.42
N GLY A 205 16.18 2.91 -12.66
CA GLY A 205 15.20 3.54 -11.77
C GLY A 205 15.12 2.85 -10.41
N PRO A 206 14.84 1.53 -10.34
CA PRO A 206 14.80 0.78 -9.09
C PRO A 206 16.07 0.95 -8.24
N ILE A 207 17.25 0.94 -8.87
CA ILE A 207 18.52 1.15 -8.17
C ILE A 207 18.61 2.58 -7.61
N ALA A 208 18.25 3.59 -8.39
CA ALA A 208 18.28 4.99 -7.96
C ALA A 208 17.28 5.28 -6.83
N GLY A 209 16.05 4.76 -6.93
CA GLY A 209 15.03 4.85 -5.88
C GLY A 209 15.49 4.17 -4.59
N LEU A 210 16.03 2.96 -4.68
CA LEU A 210 16.54 2.21 -3.52
C LEU A 210 17.67 2.94 -2.79
N LEU A 211 18.60 3.54 -3.54
CA LEU A 211 19.72 4.30 -2.96
C LEU A 211 19.26 5.48 -2.10
N ILE A 212 18.09 6.06 -2.40
CA ILE A 212 17.48 7.11 -1.59
C ILE A 212 16.63 6.51 -0.45
N ALA A 213 15.89 5.42 -0.71
CA ALA A 213 15.02 4.81 0.29
C ALA A 213 15.81 4.30 1.52
N ILE A 214 17.04 3.81 1.34
CA ILE A 214 17.91 3.36 2.43
C ILE A 214 18.17 4.45 3.48
N PRO A 215 18.79 5.60 3.16
CA PRO A 215 19.06 6.64 4.15
C PRO A 215 17.77 7.25 4.72
N VAL A 216 16.70 7.36 3.93
CA VAL A 216 15.39 7.82 4.42
C VAL A 216 14.85 6.89 5.51
N THR A 217 14.91 5.57 5.29
CA THR A 217 14.41 4.58 6.26
C THR A 217 15.24 4.59 7.53
N LEU A 218 16.58 4.62 7.42
CA LEU A 218 17.48 4.70 8.59
C LEU A 218 17.24 5.99 9.39
N LEU A 219 17.00 7.11 8.71
CA LEU A 219 16.62 8.36 9.37
C LEU A 219 15.25 8.23 10.05
N GLY A 220 14.31 7.51 9.45
CA GLY A 220 13.02 7.19 10.06
C GLY A 220 13.16 6.41 11.36
N PHE A 221 13.96 5.34 11.39
CA PHE A 221 14.19 4.56 12.62
C PHE A 221 14.84 5.39 13.72
N TRP A 222 15.81 6.23 13.34
CA TRP A 222 16.44 7.16 14.29
C TRP A 222 15.44 8.18 14.86
N LEU A 223 14.51 8.70 14.04
CA LEU A 223 13.46 9.61 14.51
C LEU A 223 12.40 8.93 15.38
N THR A 224 12.07 7.66 15.09
CA THR A 224 11.17 6.86 15.93
C THR A 224 11.68 6.79 17.36
N GLU A 225 12.97 6.52 17.55
CA GLU A 225 13.57 6.45 18.88
C GLU A 225 13.68 7.83 19.54
N LEU A 226 13.99 8.88 18.76
CA LEU A 226 14.16 10.23 19.31
C LEU A 226 12.84 10.86 19.76
N TYR A 227 11.75 10.58 19.04
CA TYR A 227 10.39 11.06 19.32
C TYR A 227 9.45 9.90 19.64
N ALA A 228 9.89 9.01 20.52
CA ALA A 228 9.15 7.81 20.91
C ALA A 228 7.70 8.11 21.32
N VAL A 229 6.76 7.51 20.59
CA VAL A 229 5.33 7.47 20.92
C VAL A 229 4.98 6.01 21.20
N SER A 230 4.51 5.71 22.41
CA SER A 230 4.13 4.35 22.80
C SER A 230 3.00 3.82 21.92
N VAL A 231 3.07 2.55 21.56
CA VAL A 231 1.97 1.86 20.88
C VAL A 231 0.73 1.85 21.80
N PRO A 232 -0.48 2.13 21.27
CA PRO A 232 -1.72 1.98 22.04
C PRO A 232 -1.87 0.57 22.61
N VAL A 233 -2.41 0.46 23.83
CA VAL A 233 -2.56 -0.81 24.56
C VAL A 233 -3.55 -1.76 23.87
N ASP A 234 -4.51 -1.21 23.13
CA ASP A 234 -5.36 -1.95 22.20
C ASP A 234 -4.92 -1.65 20.75
N SER A 235 -4.44 -2.69 20.06
CA SER A 235 -3.96 -2.62 18.69
C SER A 235 -5.01 -3.01 17.65
N GLY A 236 -6.26 -3.27 18.04
CA GLY A 236 -7.27 -3.94 17.20
C GLY A 236 -7.66 -3.26 15.90
N ASP A 237 -7.41 -1.96 15.80
CA ASP A 237 -7.59 -1.18 14.57
C ASP A 237 -6.26 -0.57 14.05
N SER A 238 -5.14 -0.91 14.68
CA SER A 238 -3.83 -0.42 14.28
C SER A 238 -3.34 -1.11 13.00
N LEU A 239 -2.85 -0.30 12.06
CA LEU A 239 -2.29 -0.79 10.80
C LEU A 239 -0.84 -1.19 10.99
N PHE A 240 -0.54 -2.47 10.81
CA PHE A 240 0.82 -2.99 10.81
C PHE A 240 1.42 -2.92 9.41
N LEU A 241 2.68 -2.50 9.35
CA LEU A 241 3.49 -2.54 8.14
C LEU A 241 4.19 -3.89 8.06
N GLY A 242 3.92 -4.63 6.99
CA GLY A 242 4.62 -5.88 6.73
C GLY A 242 6.11 -5.68 6.54
N SER A 243 6.90 -6.63 7.02
CA SER A 243 8.34 -6.60 6.85
C SER A 243 8.78 -7.31 5.56
N SER A 244 9.87 -6.81 4.97
CA SER A 244 10.65 -7.53 3.96
C SER A 244 12.04 -7.82 4.52
N PHE A 245 12.74 -8.80 3.96
CA PHE A 245 14.10 -9.14 4.39
C PHE A 245 15.03 -7.92 4.39
N PHE A 246 14.90 -7.05 3.39
CA PHE A 246 15.72 -5.85 3.30
C PHE A 246 15.35 -4.82 4.37
N PHE A 247 14.05 -4.66 4.66
CA PHE A 247 13.57 -3.77 5.72
C PHE A 247 14.04 -4.24 7.11
N GLU A 248 13.95 -5.54 7.39
CA GLU A 248 14.45 -6.14 8.63
C GLU A 248 15.97 -6.01 8.78
N LEU A 249 16.71 -6.16 7.68
CA LEU A 249 18.16 -5.93 7.70
C LEU A 249 18.48 -4.49 8.09
N LEU A 250 17.78 -3.50 7.53
CA LEU A 250 17.98 -2.09 7.89
C LEU A 250 17.56 -1.82 9.34
N PHE A 251 16.47 -2.42 9.80
CA PHE A 251 16.03 -2.33 11.18
C PHE A 251 17.08 -2.91 12.13
N SER A 252 17.62 -4.10 11.84
CA SER A 252 18.68 -4.73 12.63
C SER A 252 19.96 -3.89 12.66
N ILE A 253 20.34 -3.27 11.54
CA ILE A 253 21.46 -2.32 11.50
C ILE A 253 21.17 -1.12 12.41
N SER A 254 19.95 -0.59 12.37
CA SER A 254 19.53 0.53 13.23
C SER A 254 19.58 0.16 14.71
N GLU A 255 19.01 -0.98 15.10
CA GLU A 255 19.02 -1.49 16.48
C GLU A 255 20.44 -1.69 17.04
N ASN A 256 21.38 -2.16 16.20
CA ASN A 256 22.78 -2.29 16.61
C ASN A 256 23.47 -0.93 16.85
N LEU A 257 22.98 0.14 16.21
CA LEU A 257 23.54 1.49 16.34
C LEU A 257 22.86 2.29 17.46
N ASN A 258 21.53 2.22 17.55
CA ASN A 258 20.68 2.82 18.55
C ASN A 258 19.62 1.79 18.98
N PRO A 259 19.87 1.03 20.06
CA PRO A 259 18.92 0.04 20.55
C PRO A 259 17.59 0.70 20.95
N SER A 260 16.49 0.09 20.55
CA SER A 260 15.15 0.53 20.95
C SER A 260 14.98 0.48 22.47
N SER A 261 14.44 1.56 23.05
CA SER A 261 14.16 1.64 24.50
C SER A 261 12.78 1.11 24.89
N GLY A 262 11.93 0.76 23.92
CA GLY A 262 10.62 0.15 24.11
C GLY A 262 9.87 -0.06 22.79
N ASP A 263 8.60 -0.47 22.88
CA ASP A 263 7.72 -0.63 21.72
C ASP A 263 7.10 0.72 21.36
N TYR A 264 7.51 1.27 20.20
CA TYR A 264 7.10 2.58 19.72
C TYR A 264 6.42 2.52 18.36
N LEU A 265 5.48 3.45 18.13
CA LEU A 265 4.91 3.69 16.81
C LEU A 265 6.00 4.14 15.84
N SER A 266 5.96 3.59 14.63
CA SER A 266 6.91 3.97 13.58
C SER A 266 6.67 5.42 13.13
N HIS A 267 7.73 6.23 13.14
CA HIS A 267 7.68 7.60 12.64
C HIS A 267 7.26 7.61 11.15
N PRO A 268 6.45 8.57 10.65
CA PRO A 268 5.96 8.58 9.27
C PRO A 268 7.04 8.59 8.17
N VAL A 269 8.26 8.97 8.51
CA VAL A 269 9.43 8.84 7.62
C VAL A 269 9.77 7.37 7.33
N VAL A 270 9.61 6.48 8.31
CA VAL A 270 9.75 5.03 8.12
C VAL A 270 8.75 4.55 7.08
N LEU A 271 7.49 4.99 7.17
CA LEU A 271 6.46 4.65 6.20
C LEU A 271 6.83 5.13 4.78
N ALA A 272 7.39 6.33 4.63
CA ALA A 272 7.84 6.82 3.32
C ALA A 272 8.97 5.97 2.74
N GLY A 273 9.96 5.59 3.56
CA GLY A 273 11.04 4.68 3.16
C GLY A 273 10.55 3.28 2.79
N TRP A 274 9.67 2.72 3.62
CA TRP A 274 9.00 1.44 3.39
C TRP A 274 8.19 1.45 2.09
N THR A 275 7.42 2.52 1.85
CA THR A 275 6.67 2.70 0.59
C THR A 275 7.62 2.73 -0.62
N GLY A 276 8.80 3.34 -0.47
CA GLY A 276 9.86 3.32 -1.47
C GLY A 276 10.32 1.91 -1.82
N PHE A 277 10.59 1.05 -0.82
CA PHE A 277 10.92 -0.35 -1.06
C PHE A 277 9.77 -1.11 -1.71
N PHE A 278 8.55 -0.89 -1.23
CA PHE A 278 7.35 -1.53 -1.75
C PHE A 278 7.15 -1.21 -3.25
N VAL A 279 7.16 0.08 -3.63
CA VAL A 279 7.02 0.52 -5.03
C VAL A 279 8.18 -0.01 -5.90
N THR A 280 9.41 -0.02 -5.36
CA THR A 280 10.57 -0.59 -6.06
C THR A 280 10.35 -2.07 -6.36
N ALA A 281 9.85 -2.86 -5.39
CA ALA A 281 9.54 -4.27 -5.58
C ALA A 281 8.40 -4.47 -6.59
N LEU A 282 7.35 -3.65 -6.54
CA LEU A 282 6.24 -3.68 -7.51
C LEU A 282 6.74 -3.46 -8.95
N ASN A 283 7.59 -2.46 -9.16
CA ASN A 283 8.15 -2.14 -10.47
C ASN A 283 9.15 -3.18 -10.96
N LEU A 284 9.91 -3.82 -10.06
CA LEU A 284 10.85 -4.88 -10.42
C LEU A 284 10.19 -6.24 -10.71
N MET A 285 8.88 -6.38 -10.55
CA MET A 285 8.21 -7.62 -10.93
C MET A 285 8.42 -7.91 -12.42
N PRO A 286 8.78 -9.15 -12.80
CA PRO A 286 9.05 -9.51 -14.19
C PRO A 286 7.76 -9.70 -15.00
N ALA A 287 6.95 -8.65 -15.10
CA ALA A 287 5.63 -8.68 -15.70
C ALA A 287 5.33 -7.45 -16.59
N GLY A 288 4.87 -7.72 -17.81
CA GLY A 288 4.35 -6.69 -18.71
C GLY A 288 5.35 -5.57 -19.02
N GLN A 289 4.90 -4.33 -18.90
CA GLN A 289 5.69 -3.11 -19.15
C GLN A 289 6.38 -2.54 -17.90
N LEU A 290 6.36 -3.27 -16.78
CA LEU A 290 7.09 -2.87 -15.57
C LEU A 290 8.61 -2.92 -15.81
N ASP A 291 9.38 -2.25 -14.95
CA ASP A 291 10.85 -2.22 -15.02
C ASP A 291 11.47 -3.63 -14.99
N GLY A 292 10.92 -4.52 -14.15
CA GLY A 292 11.27 -5.93 -14.11
C GLY A 292 10.97 -6.66 -15.41
N GLY A 293 9.92 -6.25 -16.13
CA GLY A 293 9.58 -6.75 -17.46
C GLY A 293 10.66 -6.39 -18.50
N HIS A 294 11.16 -5.14 -18.48
CA HIS A 294 12.31 -4.72 -19.30
C HIS A 294 13.54 -5.61 -19.03
N ILE A 295 13.86 -5.79 -17.75
CA ILE A 295 15.03 -6.58 -17.31
C ILE A 295 14.85 -8.05 -17.70
N ALA A 296 13.71 -8.66 -17.41
CA ALA A 296 13.42 -10.05 -17.76
C ALA A 296 13.47 -10.28 -19.28
N ARG A 297 12.86 -9.37 -20.08
CA ARG A 297 12.89 -9.44 -21.55
C ARG A 297 14.30 -9.30 -22.09
N SER A 298 15.12 -8.44 -21.48
CA SER A 298 16.52 -8.29 -21.86
C SER A 298 17.33 -9.57 -21.59
N LEU A 299 17.16 -10.24 -20.44
CA LEU A 299 17.93 -11.41 -20.05
C LEU A 299 17.45 -12.70 -20.75
N LEU A 300 16.13 -12.96 -20.72
CA LEU A 300 15.52 -14.23 -21.11
C LEU A 300 14.93 -14.22 -22.53
N GLY A 301 14.91 -13.06 -23.20
CA GLY A 301 14.29 -12.93 -24.50
C GLY A 301 12.78 -13.21 -24.45
N PRO A 302 12.18 -13.83 -25.49
CA PRO A 302 10.73 -14.04 -25.56
C PRO A 302 10.14 -14.88 -24.42
N LYS A 303 10.97 -15.66 -23.73
CA LYS A 303 10.57 -16.48 -22.57
C LYS A 303 10.14 -15.63 -21.36
N ALA A 304 10.48 -14.35 -21.32
CA ALA A 304 10.04 -13.43 -20.26
C ALA A 304 8.51 -13.35 -20.14
N ASN A 305 7.77 -13.56 -21.23
CA ASN A 305 6.30 -13.58 -21.20
C ASN A 305 5.76 -14.70 -20.30
N ILE A 306 6.42 -15.87 -20.28
CA ILE A 306 6.05 -16.98 -19.39
C ILE A 306 6.22 -16.54 -17.93
N LEU A 307 7.32 -15.84 -17.63
CA LEU A 307 7.60 -15.33 -16.30
C LEU A 307 6.54 -14.31 -15.85
N SER A 308 6.03 -13.48 -16.75
CA SER A 308 4.91 -12.57 -16.46
C SER A 308 3.63 -13.31 -16.05
N PHE A 309 3.30 -14.42 -16.73
CA PHE A 309 2.15 -15.24 -16.33
C PHE A 309 2.38 -15.94 -14.98
N VAL A 310 3.60 -16.41 -14.71
CA VAL A 310 3.96 -16.99 -13.41
C VAL A 310 3.74 -15.97 -12.29
N VAL A 311 4.21 -14.73 -12.46
CA VAL A 311 3.98 -13.65 -11.48
C VAL A 311 2.49 -13.42 -11.23
N ILE A 312 1.67 -13.30 -12.27
CA ILE A 312 0.22 -13.11 -12.12
C ILE A 312 -0.41 -14.25 -11.33
N ILE A 313 -0.08 -15.50 -11.67
CA ILE A 313 -0.62 -16.68 -10.98
C ILE A 313 -0.17 -16.68 -9.51
N SER A 314 1.10 -16.37 -9.24
CA SER A 314 1.63 -16.26 -7.88
C SER A 314 0.91 -15.19 -7.06
N LEU A 315 0.66 -14.01 -7.62
CA LEU A 315 -0.08 -12.93 -6.94
C LEU A 315 -1.53 -13.33 -6.62
N VAL A 316 -2.21 -14.00 -7.56
CA VAL A 316 -3.55 -14.53 -7.33
C VAL A 316 -3.54 -15.58 -6.22
N PHE A 317 -2.55 -16.49 -6.21
CA PHE A 317 -2.42 -17.48 -5.14
C PHE A 317 -2.17 -16.82 -3.77
N MET A 318 -1.29 -15.83 -3.73
CA MET A 318 -0.99 -15.07 -2.50
C MET A 318 -2.19 -14.29 -1.96
N THR A 319 -3.14 -13.91 -2.81
CA THR A 319 -4.39 -13.25 -2.40
C THR A 319 -5.20 -14.15 -1.45
N PHE A 320 -5.21 -15.46 -1.69
CA PHE A 320 -6.04 -16.41 -0.92
C PHE A 320 -5.26 -17.15 0.17
N TYR A 321 -4.00 -17.49 -0.09
CA TYR A 321 -3.22 -18.36 0.78
C TYR A 321 -2.13 -17.62 1.57
N GLY A 322 -1.75 -16.41 1.17
CA GLY A 322 -0.62 -15.69 1.75
C GLY A 322 0.70 -16.45 1.60
N ILE A 323 1.70 -16.04 2.37
CA ILE A 323 2.96 -16.78 2.53
C ILE A 323 3.13 -17.07 4.03
N PRO A 324 3.24 -18.36 4.44
CA PRO A 324 3.46 -18.70 5.84
C PRO A 324 4.65 -17.96 6.43
N GLY A 325 4.45 -17.27 7.56
CA GLY A 325 5.48 -16.51 8.25
C GLY A 325 5.62 -15.04 7.82
N PHE A 326 4.86 -14.56 6.83
CA PHE A 326 4.92 -13.18 6.34
C PHE A 326 3.60 -12.41 6.48
N GLY A 327 2.76 -12.78 7.45
CA GLY A 327 1.47 -12.15 7.71
C GLY A 327 0.29 -12.78 6.94
N PRO A 328 -0.93 -12.25 7.14
CA PRO A 328 -2.16 -12.77 6.54
C PRO A 328 -2.21 -12.51 5.02
N PRO A 329 -3.09 -13.22 4.27
CA PRO A 329 -3.29 -12.99 2.85
C PRO A 329 -3.73 -11.55 2.56
N TYR A 330 -3.15 -10.92 1.54
CA TYR A 330 -3.42 -9.53 1.19
C TYR A 330 -4.25 -9.42 -0.10
N MET A 331 -5.47 -8.90 0.02
CA MET A 331 -6.42 -8.79 -1.10
C MET A 331 -5.92 -7.85 -2.21
N GLY A 332 -5.08 -6.86 -1.89
CA GLY A 332 -4.55 -5.92 -2.89
C GLY A 332 -3.71 -6.59 -3.98
N TRP A 333 -3.22 -7.82 -3.77
CA TRP A 333 -2.53 -8.58 -4.81
C TRP A 333 -3.43 -8.98 -5.98
N ALA A 334 -4.72 -9.22 -5.76
CA ALA A 334 -5.67 -9.49 -6.84
C ALA A 334 -5.86 -8.26 -7.73
N ILE A 335 -5.96 -7.07 -7.11
CA ILE A 335 -6.07 -5.79 -7.83
C ILE A 335 -4.81 -5.57 -8.66
N TYR A 336 -3.64 -5.81 -8.09
CA TYR A 336 -2.37 -5.65 -8.80
C TYR A 336 -2.18 -6.68 -9.92
N ALA A 337 -2.57 -7.94 -9.71
CA ALA A 337 -2.54 -8.98 -10.73
C ALA A 337 -3.46 -8.63 -11.93
N LEU A 338 -4.65 -8.09 -11.63
CA LEU A 338 -5.59 -7.60 -12.64
C LEU A 338 -5.00 -6.41 -13.41
N LEU A 339 -4.36 -5.48 -12.72
CA LEU A 339 -3.69 -4.33 -13.33
C LEU A 339 -2.60 -4.79 -14.30
N ILE A 340 -1.71 -5.71 -13.88
CA ILE A 340 -0.66 -6.28 -14.74
C ILE A 340 -1.28 -6.97 -15.97
N TYR A 341 -2.36 -7.73 -15.77
CA TYR A 341 -3.05 -8.41 -16.87
C TYR A 341 -3.58 -7.42 -17.92
N PHE A 342 -4.19 -6.30 -17.50
CA PHE A 342 -4.71 -5.28 -18.41
C PHE A 342 -3.64 -4.41 -19.06
N LEU A 343 -2.53 -4.13 -18.38
CA LEU A 343 -1.36 -3.47 -18.98
C LEU A 343 -0.68 -4.31 -20.08
N GLY A 344 -0.97 -5.61 -20.10
CA GLY A 344 -0.51 -6.55 -21.10
C GLY A 344 0.75 -7.27 -20.66
N THR A 345 0.72 -8.60 -20.74
CA THR A 345 1.85 -9.47 -20.36
C THR A 345 2.94 -9.56 -21.43
N TYR A 346 2.70 -8.99 -22.61
CA TYR A 346 3.65 -9.02 -23.72
C TYR A 346 4.55 -7.79 -23.70
N HIS A 347 5.86 -8.02 -23.57
CA HIS A 347 6.84 -6.95 -23.69
C HIS A 347 7.27 -6.76 -25.15
N PRO A 348 7.18 -5.54 -25.73
CA PRO A 348 7.59 -5.28 -27.10
C PRO A 348 9.08 -5.65 -27.31
N PRO A 349 9.44 -6.28 -28.44
CA PRO A 349 10.83 -6.62 -28.74
C PRO A 349 11.67 -5.35 -28.97
N PRO A 350 12.93 -5.30 -28.53
CA PRO A 350 13.84 -4.23 -28.90
C PRO A 350 14.07 -4.21 -30.42
N SER A 351 14.61 -3.09 -30.90
CA SER A 351 14.86 -2.88 -32.32
C SER A 351 15.88 -3.89 -32.84
N GLU A 352 16.87 -4.26 -32.02
CA GLU A 352 17.89 -5.24 -32.29
C GLU A 352 17.95 -6.28 -31.13
N GLU A 353 17.87 -7.56 -31.47
CA GLU A 353 17.85 -8.68 -30.48
C GLU A 353 19.08 -9.60 -30.57
N LEU A 354 19.93 -9.46 -31.60
CA LEU A 354 20.99 -10.43 -31.94
C LEU A 354 22.23 -10.27 -31.06
N SER A 355 22.50 -9.04 -30.62
CA SER A 355 23.69 -8.70 -29.87
C SER A 355 23.64 -9.31 -28.46
N PRO A 356 24.69 -10.06 -28.04
CA PRO A 356 24.71 -10.66 -26.73
C PRO A 356 24.84 -9.61 -25.62
N LEU A 357 24.30 -9.95 -24.45
CA LEU A 357 24.52 -9.17 -23.24
C LEU A 357 25.93 -9.46 -22.69
N GLY A 358 26.69 -8.41 -22.40
CA GLY A 358 27.99 -8.55 -21.73
C GLY A 358 27.82 -8.98 -20.27
N SER A 359 28.84 -9.65 -19.72
CA SER A 359 28.78 -10.24 -18.36
C SER A 359 28.46 -9.23 -17.26
N SER A 360 28.91 -7.98 -17.38
CA SER A 360 28.60 -6.91 -16.41
C SER A 360 27.10 -6.62 -16.31
N ARG A 361 26.38 -6.64 -17.44
CA ARG A 361 24.94 -6.38 -17.48
C ARG A 361 24.12 -7.54 -16.97
N ILE A 362 24.61 -8.76 -17.15
CA ILE A 362 24.01 -9.95 -16.54
C ILE A 362 24.07 -9.82 -15.01
N ILE A 363 25.21 -9.38 -14.46
CA ILE A 363 25.35 -9.12 -13.02
C ILE A 363 24.37 -8.05 -12.56
N VAL A 364 24.22 -6.94 -13.28
CA VAL A 364 23.21 -5.91 -12.95
C VAL A 364 21.80 -6.50 -12.92
N GLY A 365 21.44 -7.31 -13.91
CA GLY A 365 20.14 -8.00 -13.95
C GLY A 365 19.92 -8.95 -12.77
N LEU A 366 20.97 -9.67 -12.35
CA LEU A 366 20.91 -10.52 -11.16
C LEU A 366 20.79 -9.71 -9.86
N ILE A 367 21.52 -8.59 -9.75
CA ILE A 367 21.40 -7.67 -8.61
C ILE A 367 19.99 -7.12 -8.51
N THR A 368 19.37 -6.70 -9.62
CA THR A 368 17.97 -6.24 -9.61
C THR A 368 16.98 -7.35 -9.25
N GLY A 369 17.24 -8.59 -9.67
CA GLY A 369 16.45 -9.74 -9.23
C GLY A 369 16.60 -10.02 -7.74
N LEU A 370 17.81 -9.83 -7.19
CA LEU A 370 18.05 -9.91 -5.75
C LEU A 370 17.32 -8.80 -4.99
N ILE A 371 17.36 -7.55 -5.50
CA ILE A 371 16.63 -6.41 -4.92
C ILE A 371 15.13 -6.73 -4.86
N LEU A 372 14.53 -7.23 -5.95
CA LEU A 372 13.14 -7.68 -5.93
C LEU A 372 12.87 -8.67 -4.81
N PHE A 373 13.68 -9.73 -4.74
CA PHE A 373 13.50 -10.79 -3.75
C PHE A 373 13.61 -10.29 -2.31
N THR A 374 14.55 -9.37 -2.04
CA THR A 374 14.79 -8.88 -0.67
C THR A 374 13.82 -7.77 -0.26
N THR A 375 13.32 -6.97 -1.21
CA THR A 375 12.42 -5.83 -0.93
C THR A 375 10.93 -6.19 -1.05
N PHE A 376 10.60 -7.31 -1.66
CA PHE A 376 9.21 -7.77 -1.77
C PHE A 376 8.62 -8.09 -0.41
N THR A 377 7.49 -7.44 -0.09
CA THR A 377 6.75 -7.61 1.16
C THR A 377 5.47 -8.42 0.88
N PRO A 378 5.36 -9.70 1.30
CA PRO A 378 4.22 -10.54 0.95
C PRO A 378 2.87 -10.09 1.51
N SER A 379 2.84 -9.56 2.73
CA SER A 379 1.65 -8.94 3.33
C SER A 379 1.97 -7.50 3.66
N PRO A 380 1.74 -6.53 2.75
CA PRO A 380 2.24 -5.17 2.91
C PRO A 380 1.59 -4.42 4.08
N ILE A 381 0.28 -4.55 4.21
CA ILE A 381 -0.51 -3.89 5.24
C ILE A 381 -1.55 -4.89 5.72
N PHE A 382 -1.64 -5.05 7.04
CA PHE A 382 -2.69 -5.85 7.68
C PHE A 382 -3.05 -5.21 9.03
N THR A 383 -4.29 -5.44 9.46
CA THR A 383 -4.71 -5.20 10.83
C THR A 383 -4.55 -6.50 11.61
N VAL A 384 -4.27 -6.38 12.90
CA VAL A 384 -4.35 -7.50 13.83
C VAL A 384 -5.60 -7.26 14.65
N ASP A 385 -6.42 -8.29 14.82
CA ASP A 385 -7.61 -8.18 15.66
C ASP A 385 -7.21 -7.75 17.07
N SER A 386 -8.09 -6.99 17.74
CA SER A 386 -7.80 -6.59 19.11
C SER A 386 -7.54 -7.84 19.94
N PRO A 387 -6.51 -7.84 20.80
CA PRO A 387 -6.37 -8.86 21.83
C PRO A 387 -7.62 -8.95 22.72
N PHE A 388 -8.50 -7.94 22.72
CA PHE A 388 -9.70 -7.80 23.52
C PHE A 388 -10.90 -7.31 22.67
N SER A 389 -11.93 -8.13 22.51
CA SER A 389 -13.22 -7.63 22.03
C SER A 389 -14.32 -8.07 22.99
N LEU A 390 -15.26 -7.16 23.24
CA LEU A 390 -16.42 -7.41 24.08
C LEU A 390 -17.64 -7.52 23.18
N ASP A 391 -18.36 -8.63 23.34
CA ASP A 391 -19.69 -8.79 22.79
C ASP A 391 -20.72 -8.56 23.91
N ILE A 392 -21.65 -7.64 23.67
CA ILE A 392 -22.71 -7.30 24.63
C ILE A 392 -24.04 -7.71 24.00
N ASP A 393 -24.63 -8.75 24.56
CA ASP A 393 -25.95 -9.24 24.17
C ASP A 393 -26.94 -8.94 25.29
N SER A 394 -28.16 -8.57 24.95
CA SER A 394 -29.23 -8.29 25.91
C SER A 394 -30.55 -8.85 25.41
N ASP A 395 -31.30 -9.47 26.33
CA ASP A 395 -32.54 -10.18 25.98
C ASP A 395 -33.60 -9.22 25.43
N ASP A 396 -33.72 -8.04 26.05
CA ASP A 396 -34.64 -6.97 25.67
C ASP A 396 -33.93 -5.61 25.73
N ASN A 397 -34.08 -4.82 24.66
CA ASN A 397 -33.55 -3.45 24.54
C ASN A 397 -34.62 -2.37 24.67
N GLU A 398 -35.90 -2.76 24.64
CA GLU A 398 -37.05 -1.85 24.71
C GLU A 398 -37.91 -2.17 25.94
N PHE A 399 -38.05 -1.21 26.85
CA PHE A 399 -38.87 -1.32 28.04
C PHE A 399 -40.14 -0.50 27.90
N TYR A 400 -41.29 -1.12 28.08
CA TYR A 400 -42.58 -0.44 28.12
C TYR A 400 -43.17 -0.56 29.53
N GLN A 401 -43.28 0.56 30.25
CA GLN A 401 -43.63 0.58 31.69
C GLN A 401 -44.72 1.60 32.02
N TYR A 402 -45.51 1.31 33.06
CA TYR A 402 -46.32 2.30 33.77
C TYR A 402 -45.52 2.95 34.91
N SER A 403 -45.95 4.13 35.38
CA SER A 403 -45.34 4.79 36.54
C SER A 403 -45.41 3.88 37.78
N GLY A 404 -44.25 3.59 38.40
CA GLY A 404 -44.12 2.72 39.57
C GLY A 404 -43.79 1.26 39.26
N GLU A 405 -43.65 0.88 37.98
CA GLU A 405 -43.26 -0.48 37.60
C GLU A 405 -41.74 -0.67 37.57
N THR A 406 -41.32 -1.92 37.79
CA THR A 406 -39.94 -2.38 37.63
C THR A 406 -39.88 -3.45 36.55
N ASN A 407 -39.09 -3.22 35.49
CA ASN A 407 -38.75 -4.28 34.53
C ASN A 407 -37.31 -4.76 34.73
N THR A 408 -37.06 -5.99 34.29
CA THR A 408 -35.74 -6.61 34.32
C THR A 408 -35.36 -7.11 32.95
N THR A 409 -34.13 -6.87 32.52
CA THR A 409 -33.52 -7.54 31.35
C THR A 409 -32.25 -8.26 31.79
N SER A 410 -31.88 -9.33 31.09
CA SER A 410 -30.58 -9.96 31.27
C SER A 410 -29.60 -9.44 30.22
N ILE A 411 -28.39 -9.12 30.65
CA ILE A 411 -27.30 -8.64 29.80
C ILE A 411 -26.16 -9.63 29.93
N ARG A 412 -25.70 -10.16 28.81
CA ARG A 412 -24.53 -11.01 28.71
C ARG A 412 -23.38 -10.23 28.12
N ILE A 413 -22.31 -10.10 28.88
CA ILE A 413 -21.04 -9.55 28.40
C ILE A 413 -20.09 -10.72 28.19
N LEU A 414 -19.59 -10.90 26.98
CA LEU A 414 -18.60 -11.93 26.64
C LEU A 414 -17.29 -11.26 26.25
N ASN A 415 -16.21 -11.64 26.91
CA ASN A 415 -14.86 -11.33 26.42
C ASN A 415 -14.47 -12.36 25.37
N ASN A 416 -14.51 -11.96 24.10
CA ASN A 416 -14.15 -12.81 22.96
C ASN A 416 -12.68 -12.60 22.50
N GLY A 417 -11.90 -11.80 23.25
CA GLY A 417 -10.50 -11.49 22.98
C GLY A 417 -9.60 -12.72 22.91
N GLN A 418 -8.40 -12.59 22.32
CA GLN A 418 -7.50 -13.72 22.06
C GLN A 418 -6.35 -13.88 23.08
N GLU A 419 -6.08 -12.90 23.95
CA GLU A 419 -4.95 -12.96 24.90
C GLU A 419 -5.30 -13.42 26.33
N GLU A 420 -4.34 -14.09 26.98
CA GLU A 420 -4.37 -14.48 28.39
C GLU A 420 -4.09 -13.26 29.30
N GLY A 421 -5.06 -12.34 29.40
CA GLY A 421 -5.02 -11.17 30.27
C GLY A 421 -6.30 -11.01 31.10
N TRP A 422 -6.22 -10.28 32.20
CA TRP A 422 -7.36 -9.87 33.01
C TRP A 422 -7.73 -8.42 32.67
N GLU A 423 -8.96 -8.21 32.23
CA GLU A 423 -9.49 -6.88 31.92
C GLU A 423 -10.37 -6.36 33.05
N ASN A 424 -10.06 -5.16 33.53
CA ASN A 424 -10.92 -4.44 34.46
C ASN A 424 -11.90 -3.59 33.65
N LEU A 425 -13.16 -4.02 33.60
CA LEU A 425 -14.25 -3.29 32.98
C LEU A 425 -14.99 -2.50 34.05
N SER A 426 -15.20 -1.22 33.82
CA SER A 426 -16.08 -0.39 34.65
C SER A 426 -17.41 -0.18 33.93
N LEU A 427 -18.50 -0.53 34.60
CA LEU A 427 -19.86 -0.35 34.12
C LEU A 427 -20.43 0.94 34.69
N SER A 428 -20.90 1.83 33.82
CA SER A 428 -21.61 3.04 34.19
C SER A 428 -22.78 3.29 33.25
N PHE A 429 -23.84 3.94 33.73
CA PHE A 429 -24.91 4.45 32.88
C PHE A 429 -24.67 5.94 32.59
N ASP A 430 -25.02 6.39 31.39
CA ASP A 430 -25.04 7.83 31.07
C ASP A 430 -26.21 8.51 31.78
N ASP A 431 -25.89 9.56 32.54
CA ASP A 431 -26.74 10.55 33.22
C ASP A 431 -27.93 10.02 34.07
N ASP A 432 -28.13 10.63 35.25
CA ASP A 432 -29.30 10.39 36.09
C ASP A 432 -30.58 10.87 35.37
N ILE A 433 -31.34 9.93 34.81
CA ILE A 433 -32.68 10.23 34.27
C ILE A 433 -33.61 10.54 35.47
N GLU A 434 -34.21 11.74 35.46
CA GLU A 434 -35.15 12.15 36.51
C GLU A 434 -36.28 11.11 36.68
N ASN A 435 -36.46 10.62 37.91
CA ASN A 435 -37.48 9.65 38.32
C ASN A 435 -37.31 8.20 37.84
N VAL A 436 -36.13 7.81 37.34
CA VAL A 436 -35.79 6.42 37.01
C VAL A 436 -34.55 5.99 37.77
N THR A 437 -34.59 4.83 38.43
CA THR A 437 -33.43 4.23 39.08
C THR A 437 -32.99 2.96 38.34
N PHE A 438 -31.70 2.90 38.03
CA PHE A 438 -31.05 1.75 37.42
C PHE A 438 -30.26 1.01 38.49
N SER A 439 -30.49 -0.30 38.62
CA SER A 439 -29.62 -1.15 39.45
C SER A 439 -29.16 -2.35 38.66
N LEU A 440 -27.86 -2.59 38.70
CA LEU A 440 -27.20 -3.69 37.98
C LEU A 440 -26.69 -4.71 39.00
N SER A 441 -27.21 -5.94 38.91
CA SER A 441 -26.78 -7.05 39.77
C SER A 441 -26.10 -8.12 38.94
N VAL A 442 -24.89 -8.51 39.32
CA VAL A 442 -24.19 -9.63 38.67
C VAL A 442 -24.78 -10.96 39.16
N ASN A 443 -25.32 -11.77 38.24
CA ASN A 443 -25.91 -13.07 38.59
C ASN A 443 -24.84 -14.15 38.73
N PHE A 444 -24.00 -14.29 37.70
CA PHE A 444 -22.93 -15.27 37.66
C PHE A 444 -21.88 -14.89 36.62
N VAL A 445 -20.65 -15.38 36.84
CA VAL A 445 -19.55 -15.34 35.87
C VAL A 445 -19.32 -16.76 35.38
N ASN A 446 -19.35 -16.97 34.07
CA ASN A 446 -19.00 -18.23 33.44
C ASN A 446 -17.58 -18.11 32.87
N THR A 447 -16.66 -18.89 33.41
CA THR A 447 -15.27 -18.85 32.96
C THR A 447 -15.08 -19.60 31.64
N SER A 448 -13.98 -19.34 30.94
CA SER A 448 -13.54 -20.09 29.74
C SER A 448 -13.44 -21.60 29.95
N SER A 449 -13.25 -22.04 31.20
CA SER A 449 -13.29 -23.45 31.63
C SER A 449 -14.70 -24.00 31.92
N ASN A 450 -15.76 -23.27 31.56
CA ASN A 450 -17.17 -23.56 31.83
C ASN A 450 -17.50 -23.72 33.33
N GLN A 451 -16.79 -23.00 34.21
CA GLN A 451 -17.14 -22.95 35.63
C GLN A 451 -18.08 -21.76 35.88
N LEU A 452 -19.24 -22.07 36.47
CA LEU A 452 -20.20 -21.08 36.94
C LEU A 452 -19.82 -20.59 38.35
N ILE A 453 -19.52 -19.31 38.45
CA ILE A 453 -19.13 -18.62 39.68
C ILE A 453 -20.27 -17.68 40.06
N ASN A 454 -21.01 -18.04 41.11
CA ASN A 454 -22.10 -17.23 41.65
C ASN A 454 -21.64 -16.37 42.83
N ASP A 455 -22.47 -15.41 43.22
CA ASP A 455 -22.32 -14.51 44.38
C ASP A 455 -21.91 -15.20 45.71
N THR A 456 -22.32 -16.45 45.90
CA THR A 456 -22.07 -17.27 47.10
C THR A 456 -20.68 -17.93 47.12
N SER A 457 -19.89 -17.83 46.05
CA SER A 457 -18.58 -18.45 45.95
C SER A 457 -17.45 -17.52 46.42
N GLU A 458 -16.44 -18.06 47.13
CA GLU A 458 -15.28 -17.26 47.59
C GLU A 458 -14.48 -16.64 46.44
N ASN A 459 -14.56 -17.24 45.24
CA ASN A 459 -13.89 -16.75 44.04
C ASN A 459 -14.65 -15.61 43.35
N PHE A 460 -15.89 -15.31 43.71
CA PHE A 460 -16.69 -14.26 43.07
C PHE A 460 -16.06 -12.87 43.21
N VAL A 461 -15.49 -12.59 44.39
CA VAL A 461 -14.79 -11.32 44.69
C VAL A 461 -13.58 -11.09 43.79
N LYS A 462 -13.05 -12.14 43.13
CA LYS A 462 -11.94 -12.02 42.19
C LYS A 462 -12.38 -11.42 40.83
N TYR A 463 -13.64 -11.65 40.45
CA TYR A 463 -14.20 -11.27 39.15
C TYR A 463 -15.14 -10.06 39.23
N VAL A 464 -15.72 -9.77 40.39
CA VAL A 464 -16.69 -8.68 40.57
C VAL A 464 -16.31 -7.86 41.79
N PHE A 465 -16.14 -6.56 41.60
CA PHE A 465 -15.92 -5.58 42.66
C PHE A 465 -16.97 -4.47 42.55
N TYR A 466 -17.54 -4.08 43.69
CA TYR A 466 -18.46 -2.95 43.75
C TYR A 466 -17.73 -1.78 44.43
N ASP A 467 -17.58 -0.69 43.71
CA ASP A 467 -17.03 0.54 44.28
C ASP A 467 -18.16 1.42 44.81
N ALA A 468 -18.23 1.53 46.14
CA ALA A 468 -19.26 2.31 46.82
C ALA A 468 -19.07 3.84 46.68
N GLU A 469 -17.88 4.32 46.29
CA GLU A 469 -17.62 5.76 46.11
C GLU A 469 -18.08 6.26 44.74
N THR A 470 -18.02 5.41 43.71
CA THR A 470 -18.38 5.75 42.32
C THR A 470 -19.68 5.12 41.83
N ASN A 471 -20.33 4.28 42.66
CA ASN A 471 -21.52 3.49 42.30
C ASN A 471 -21.35 2.69 41.01
N SER A 472 -20.12 2.25 40.74
CA SER A 472 -19.74 1.53 39.53
C SER A 472 -19.44 0.06 39.85
N THR A 473 -19.85 -0.81 38.93
CA THR A 473 -19.54 -2.24 38.99
C THR A 473 -18.28 -2.48 38.17
N LEU A 474 -17.23 -2.96 38.83
CA LEU A 474 -15.96 -3.35 38.21
C LEU A 474 -15.98 -4.87 37.96
N LEU A 475 -15.86 -5.28 36.70
CA LEU A 475 -15.71 -6.67 36.31
C LEU A 475 -14.26 -6.96 35.95
N ASN A 476 -13.77 -8.12 36.33
CA ASN A 476 -12.47 -8.62 35.93
C ASN A 476 -12.66 -9.86 35.06
N LEU A 477 -12.44 -9.77 33.75
CA LEU A 477 -12.68 -10.87 32.80
C LEU A 477 -11.44 -11.26 32.04
N SER A 478 -11.26 -12.57 31.87
CA SER A 478 -10.26 -13.12 30.96
C SER A 478 -10.87 -13.56 29.63
N SER A 479 -10.02 -13.79 28.62
CA SER A 479 -10.44 -14.29 27.31
C SER A 479 -11.33 -15.53 27.44
N GLY A 480 -12.51 -15.48 26.83
CA GLY A 480 -13.52 -16.54 26.85
C GLY A 480 -14.45 -16.53 28.06
N ASP A 481 -14.22 -15.65 29.05
CA ASP A 481 -15.14 -15.49 30.17
C ASP A 481 -16.38 -14.69 29.75
N SER A 482 -17.54 -15.03 30.33
CA SER A 482 -18.77 -14.26 30.17
C SER A 482 -19.43 -13.96 31.50
N VAL A 483 -20.05 -12.79 31.60
CA VAL A 483 -20.81 -12.36 32.77
C VAL A 483 -22.25 -12.19 32.38
N ASN A 484 -23.14 -12.78 33.18
CA ASN A 484 -24.56 -12.49 33.09
C ASN A 484 -24.96 -11.52 34.21
N LEU A 485 -25.54 -10.41 33.79
CA LEU A 485 -26.01 -9.31 34.61
C LEU A 485 -27.54 -9.26 34.52
N THR A 486 -28.19 -8.87 35.60
CA THR A 486 -29.59 -8.41 35.56
C THR A 486 -29.59 -6.90 35.70
N LEU A 487 -30.19 -6.22 34.73
CA LEU A 487 -30.50 -4.80 34.82
C LEU A 487 -31.95 -4.66 35.29
N LEU A 488 -32.16 -4.03 36.45
CA LEU A 488 -33.47 -3.60 36.92
C LEU A 488 -33.65 -2.11 36.63
N VAL A 489 -34.75 -1.79 35.96
CA VAL A 489 -35.17 -0.42 35.66
C VAL A 489 -36.43 -0.16 36.47
N THR A 490 -36.37 0.74 37.45
CA THR A 490 -37.51 1.10 38.30
C THR A 490 -37.91 2.55 38.08
N THR A 491 -39.18 2.79 37.80
CA THR A 491 -39.75 4.14 37.70
C THR A 491 -40.33 4.56 39.05
N GLN A 492 -40.17 5.83 39.43
CA GLN A 492 -40.66 6.33 40.71
C GLN A 492 -42.18 6.52 40.69
N ASP A 493 -42.86 6.04 41.75
CA ASP A 493 -44.29 6.19 41.95
C ASP A 493 -44.76 7.64 41.77
N ASN A 494 -45.79 7.84 40.94
CA ASN A 494 -46.52 9.10 40.78
C ASN A 494 -45.78 10.19 39.98
N SER A 495 -44.84 9.79 39.11
CA SER A 495 -44.12 10.67 38.18
C SER A 495 -44.43 10.33 36.71
N THR A 496 -44.62 11.34 35.86
CA THR A 496 -44.72 11.17 34.41
C THR A 496 -43.32 11.22 33.81
N PHE A 497 -42.81 10.11 33.29
CA PHE A 497 -41.54 10.09 32.54
C PHE A 497 -41.80 10.20 31.03
N GLU A 498 -40.88 10.82 30.29
CA GLU A 498 -40.94 10.88 28.83
C GLU A 498 -40.29 9.66 28.19
N ASP A 499 -40.52 9.44 26.90
CA ASP A 499 -39.82 8.37 26.18
C ASP A 499 -38.34 8.77 26.09
N THR A 500 -37.47 7.95 26.67
CA THR A 500 -36.04 8.27 26.83
C THR A 500 -35.18 7.07 26.44
N SER A 501 -34.01 7.34 25.88
CA SER A 501 -32.96 6.33 25.70
C SER A 501 -31.87 6.52 26.75
N PHE A 502 -31.37 5.42 27.30
CA PHE A 502 -30.20 5.43 28.18
C PHE A 502 -29.13 4.47 27.63
N VAL A 503 -27.88 4.77 27.93
CA VAL A 503 -26.73 4.02 27.40
C VAL A 503 -25.97 3.40 28.55
N LEU A 504 -25.75 2.09 28.48
CA LEU A 504 -24.79 1.38 29.31
C LEU A 504 -23.41 1.55 28.68
N ASN A 505 -22.53 2.27 29.37
CA ASN A 505 -21.14 2.48 29.01
C ASN A 505 -20.28 1.47 29.77
N ILE A 506 -19.57 0.63 29.03
CA ILE A 506 -18.59 -0.31 29.57
C ILE A 506 -17.21 0.23 29.18
N LYS A 507 -16.54 0.88 30.13
CA LYS A 507 -15.19 1.39 29.92
C LYS A 507 -14.19 0.31 30.30
N SER A 508 -13.41 -0.14 29.31
CA SER A 508 -12.28 -1.05 29.54
C SER A 508 -11.06 -0.29 30.10
N ARG A 509 -10.07 -1.05 30.58
CA ARG A 509 -8.74 -0.54 30.95
C ARG A 509 -8.07 0.22 29.79
N THR A 510 -8.41 -0.11 28.54
CA THR A 510 -7.88 0.50 27.32
C THR A 510 -8.54 1.84 26.95
N GLU A 511 -9.45 2.33 27.80
CA GLU A 511 -10.28 3.53 27.57
C GLU A 511 -11.34 3.40 26.46
N ASP A 512 -11.42 2.25 25.79
CA ASP A 512 -12.53 1.94 24.89
C ASP A 512 -13.84 1.86 25.66
N VAL A 513 -14.84 2.54 25.11
CA VAL A 513 -16.20 2.58 25.65
C VAL A 513 -17.09 1.72 24.75
N TYR A 514 -17.41 0.52 25.21
CA TYR A 514 -18.42 -0.30 24.59
C TYR A 514 -19.79 0.17 25.07
N THR A 515 -20.72 0.40 24.15
CA THR A 515 -22.03 0.99 24.48
C THR A 515 -23.15 0.04 24.09
N SER A 516 -24.13 -0.10 24.98
CA SER A 516 -25.42 -0.71 24.65
C SER A 516 -26.53 0.29 24.94
N THR A 517 -27.35 0.56 23.93
CA THR A 517 -28.45 1.55 24.02
C THR A 517 -29.75 0.84 24.34
N PHE A 518 -30.43 1.33 25.37
CA PHE A 518 -31.73 0.86 25.80
C PHE A 518 -32.77 1.97 25.63
N HIS A 519 -34.00 1.59 25.32
CA HIS A 519 -35.12 2.50 25.13
C HIS A 519 -36.20 2.26 26.19
N LEU A 520 -36.63 3.32 26.86
CA LEU A 520 -37.71 3.31 27.83
C LEU A 520 -38.90 4.10 27.27
N TYR A 521 -40.04 3.43 27.13
CA TYR A 521 -41.28 3.99 26.61
C TYR A 521 -42.35 4.06 27.70
N ASN A 522 -43.00 5.22 27.81
CA ASN A 522 -44.09 5.41 28.74
C ASN A 522 -45.41 4.90 28.14
N ARG A 523 -45.99 3.86 28.75
CA ARG A 523 -47.28 3.30 28.30
C ARG A 523 -48.47 4.22 28.54
N ASP A 524 -48.40 5.20 29.44
CA ASP A 524 -49.48 6.17 29.66
C ASP A 524 -49.68 7.13 28.47
N LYS A 525 -48.76 7.15 27.49
CA LYS A 525 -48.85 7.94 26.24
C LYS A 525 -49.48 7.19 25.05
N GLN A 526 -49.68 5.87 25.13
CA GLN A 526 -50.41 5.08 24.11
C GLN A 526 -51.90 4.97 24.44
#